data_AF-A0A6A7Z6S4-F1
#
_entry.id   AF-A0A6A7Z6S4-F1
#
_cell.length_a   1.000
_cell.length_b   1.000
_cell.length_c   1.000
_cell.angle_alpha   90.00
_cell.angle_beta   90.00
_cell.angle_gamma   90.00
#
_symmetry.space_group_name_H-M   'P 1'
#
loop_
_entity.id
_entity.type
_entity.pdbx_description
1 polymer ?
#
loop_
_entity_poly.entity_id
_entity_poly.type
_entity_poly.pdbx_seq_one_letter_code
_entity_poly.pdbx_strand_id
1 'polypeptide(L)'
;MFNSRRKADLLENQRLSCSLEDMKAKALAVSRSMAIIEFTPEGIILEANDNFCRVMGYTVDEIRGKHHRIFCEDAYQRGIEYAQFWKTLASGAPLSGTFTRLDKAGREIWLEASYMPITDASGQVLSVMKVAADITDRVNKEHENQSIVNALSRSMAMIEFSPDGRVINANQNFLNTVHYSLQEIVGQHHSMFCRRSEAESAEYKAFWESLNRGEYHSRRFERVDKYGHTVFLEASYNPIFDAKGRLYKVVKFASDITAQVSNLQTAAESAHATSVQNDACAQKGSQVVQQTVQTIEAISKDLNEAASSIDAVSKQSEIIGKIVQTIRGIADQTNLLALNAAIEAARAGEHGRGFAVVADEVRSLAARTSAATIEIVEVVRKNHDLSLSAVNSMQSSLSRTGLGVSLANEAGEAILEIQQGSRHVVDAISQFNSTLQIS
;
A
#
# COMPACT_ATOMS: atom_id res chain seq x y z
N MET A 1 -72.45 -15.33 78.66
CA MET A 1 -72.48 -15.23 77.17
C MET A 1 -71.83 -13.97 76.60
N PHE A 2 -71.75 -12.84 77.31
CA PHE A 2 -71.12 -11.61 76.78
C PHE A 2 -69.59 -11.68 76.61
N ASN A 3 -68.88 -12.44 77.46
CA ASN A 3 -67.42 -12.55 77.41
C ASN A 3 -66.86 -13.48 76.32
N SER A 4 -67.65 -14.41 75.78
CA SER A 4 -67.18 -15.36 74.75
C SER A 4 -67.21 -14.77 73.34
N ARG A 5 -68.25 -13.98 73.00
CA ARG A 5 -68.31 -13.23 71.72
C ARG A 5 -67.19 -12.21 71.62
N ARG A 6 -66.99 -11.42 72.67
CA ARG A 6 -65.92 -10.41 72.74
C ARG A 6 -64.51 -11.02 72.61
N LYS A 7 -64.30 -12.25 73.10
CA LYS A 7 -63.04 -13.00 72.94
C LYS A 7 -62.85 -13.55 71.52
N ALA A 8 -63.93 -13.96 70.84
CA ALA A 8 -63.89 -14.37 69.44
C ALA A 8 -63.61 -13.18 68.51
N ASP A 9 -64.27 -12.04 68.73
CA ASP A 9 -64.05 -10.80 67.95
C ASP A 9 -62.62 -10.28 68.12
N LEU A 10 -62.02 -10.42 69.31
CA LEU A 10 -60.62 -10.06 69.57
C LEU A 10 -59.64 -10.97 68.82
N LEU A 11 -59.89 -12.28 68.78
CA LEU A 11 -59.07 -13.24 68.05
C LEU A 11 -59.16 -13.01 66.52
N GLU A 12 -60.34 -12.68 66.02
CA GLU A 12 -60.55 -12.36 64.60
C GLU A 12 -59.87 -11.04 64.21
N ASN A 13 -60.00 -9.99 65.03
CA ASN A 13 -59.26 -8.73 64.82
C ASN A 13 -57.74 -8.93 64.87
N GLN A 14 -57.24 -9.77 65.79
CA GLN A 14 -55.82 -10.12 65.81
C GLN A 14 -55.39 -10.85 64.53
N ARG A 15 -56.20 -11.79 64.04
CA ARG A 15 -55.91 -12.50 62.79
C ARG A 15 -55.91 -11.56 61.58
N LEU A 16 -56.88 -10.66 61.49
CA LEU A 16 -56.96 -9.64 60.43
C LEU A 16 -55.79 -8.66 60.51
N SER A 17 -55.41 -8.23 61.72
CA SER A 17 -54.24 -7.37 61.93
C SER A 17 -52.94 -8.04 61.49
N CYS A 18 -52.71 -9.30 61.87
CA CYS A 18 -51.54 -10.06 61.41
C CYS A 18 -51.53 -10.24 59.89
N SER A 19 -52.69 -10.52 59.27
CA SER A 19 -52.80 -10.63 57.81
C SER A 19 -52.51 -9.30 57.11
N LEU A 20 -52.94 -8.18 57.68
CA LEU A 20 -52.67 -6.85 57.15
C LEU A 20 -51.19 -6.50 57.27
N GLU A 21 -50.55 -6.84 58.39
CA GLU A 21 -49.10 -6.65 58.58
C GLU A 21 -48.28 -7.47 57.59
N ASP A 22 -48.64 -8.74 57.34
CA ASP A 22 -48.00 -9.59 56.34
C ASP A 22 -48.13 -9.00 54.92
N MET A 23 -49.32 -8.55 54.54
CA MET A 23 -49.54 -7.90 53.24
C MET A 23 -48.75 -6.60 53.09
N LYS A 24 -48.68 -5.78 54.15
CA LYS A 24 -47.84 -4.56 54.16
C LYS A 24 -46.36 -4.90 54.02
N ALA A 25 -45.87 -5.92 54.70
CA ALA A 25 -44.48 -6.35 54.62
C ALA A 25 -44.11 -6.79 53.19
N LYS A 26 -44.98 -7.57 52.54
CA LYS A 26 -44.81 -8.00 51.14
C LYS A 26 -44.84 -6.82 50.17
N ALA A 27 -45.81 -5.92 50.30
CA ALA A 27 -45.89 -4.72 49.46
C ALA A 27 -44.65 -3.82 49.62
N LEU A 28 -44.16 -3.65 50.85
CA LEU A 28 -42.95 -2.89 51.12
C LEU A 28 -41.70 -3.55 50.51
N ALA A 29 -41.61 -4.88 50.54
CA ALA A 29 -40.51 -5.61 49.90
C ALA A 29 -40.47 -5.37 48.38
N VAL A 30 -41.63 -5.38 47.70
CA VAL A 30 -41.71 -5.05 46.27
C VAL A 30 -41.35 -3.58 46.03
N SER A 31 -41.90 -2.66 46.85
CA SER A 31 -41.63 -1.22 46.74
C SER A 31 -40.16 -0.87 46.93
N ARG A 32 -39.42 -1.60 47.78
CA ARG A 32 -37.98 -1.38 47.97
C ARG A 32 -37.14 -1.79 46.75
N SER A 33 -37.61 -2.74 45.95
CA SER A 33 -36.85 -3.30 44.82
C SER A 33 -37.27 -2.76 43.45
N MET A 34 -38.51 -2.28 43.32
CA MET A 34 -39.09 -1.87 42.04
C MET A 34 -39.48 -0.40 42.04
N ALA A 35 -39.52 0.23 40.87
CA ALA A 35 -40.14 1.54 40.71
C ALA A 35 -41.67 1.38 40.70
N ILE A 36 -42.36 2.05 41.63
CA ILE A 36 -43.82 1.99 41.76
C ILE A 36 -44.40 3.40 41.73
N ILE A 37 -45.46 3.56 40.96
CA ILE A 37 -46.27 4.78 40.89
C ILE A 37 -47.74 4.42 40.77
N GLU A 38 -48.61 5.17 41.42
CA GLU A 38 -50.05 4.96 41.43
C GLU A 38 -50.77 6.18 40.84
N PHE A 39 -51.82 5.92 40.06
CA PHE A 39 -52.62 6.93 39.40
C PHE A 39 -54.11 6.77 39.69
N THR A 40 -54.87 7.83 39.52
CA THR A 40 -56.33 7.74 39.34
C THR A 40 -56.65 7.05 38.01
N PRO A 41 -57.91 6.59 37.79
CA PRO A 41 -58.34 6.05 36.49
C PRO A 41 -58.14 7.03 35.31
N GLU A 42 -58.10 8.33 35.57
CA GLU A 42 -57.85 9.39 34.57
C GLU A 42 -56.36 9.67 34.35
N GLY A 43 -55.47 8.99 35.08
CA GLY A 43 -54.03 9.12 34.95
C GLY A 43 -53.40 10.27 35.73
N ILE A 44 -54.06 10.75 36.78
CA ILE A 44 -53.50 11.72 37.74
C ILE A 44 -52.67 10.98 38.78
N ILE A 45 -51.45 11.45 39.03
CA ILE A 45 -50.49 10.81 39.94
C ILE A 45 -50.95 10.98 41.39
N LEU A 46 -51.15 9.87 42.09
CA LEU A 46 -51.49 9.84 43.51
C LEU A 46 -50.22 9.81 44.37
N GLU A 47 -49.34 8.85 44.09
CA GLU A 47 -48.11 8.64 44.83
C GLU A 47 -47.09 7.89 43.98
N ALA A 48 -45.80 8.06 44.29
CA ALA A 48 -44.72 7.29 43.70
C ALA A 48 -43.69 7.00 44.78
N ASN A 49 -43.04 5.84 44.70
CA ASN A 49 -41.96 5.51 45.62
C ASN A 49 -40.63 6.13 45.20
N ASP A 50 -39.65 6.07 46.10
CA ASP A 50 -38.31 6.64 45.89
C ASP A 50 -37.59 6.04 44.67
N ASN A 51 -37.86 4.77 44.35
CA ASN A 51 -37.26 4.11 43.19
C ASN A 51 -37.77 4.71 41.87
N PHE A 52 -39.07 4.93 41.75
CA PHE A 52 -39.65 5.60 40.58
C PHE A 52 -39.14 7.04 40.46
N CYS A 53 -39.15 7.77 41.58
CA CYS A 53 -38.65 9.14 41.66
C CYS A 53 -37.19 9.23 41.21
N ARG A 54 -36.33 8.32 41.68
CA ARG A 54 -34.91 8.24 41.30
C ARG A 54 -34.71 7.97 39.81
N VAL A 55 -35.42 6.99 39.26
CA VAL A 55 -35.34 6.64 37.82
C VAL A 55 -35.78 7.81 36.94
N MET A 56 -36.88 8.47 37.30
CA MET A 56 -37.45 9.57 36.50
C MET A 56 -36.83 10.94 36.80
N GLY A 57 -35.96 11.06 37.81
CA GLY A 57 -35.31 12.31 38.20
C GLY A 57 -36.23 13.34 38.86
N TYR A 58 -37.37 12.92 39.41
CA TYR A 58 -38.33 13.77 40.11
C TYR A 58 -38.38 13.46 41.59
N THR A 59 -38.88 14.39 42.39
CA THR A 59 -39.39 14.12 43.74
C THR A 59 -40.90 13.82 43.70
N VAL A 60 -41.42 13.08 44.69
CA VAL A 60 -42.86 12.76 44.73
C VAL A 60 -43.75 14.01 44.77
N ASP A 61 -43.31 15.05 45.48
CA ASP A 61 -44.04 16.31 45.62
C ASP A 61 -44.10 17.09 44.28
N GLU A 62 -43.10 16.93 43.41
CA GLU A 62 -43.09 17.57 42.10
C GLU A 62 -44.07 16.93 41.12
N ILE A 63 -44.43 15.66 41.32
CA ILE A 63 -45.25 14.89 40.36
C ILE A 63 -46.65 14.59 40.88
N ARG A 64 -46.88 14.58 42.19
CA ARG A 64 -48.20 14.35 42.79
C ARG A 64 -49.21 15.37 42.26
N GLY A 65 -50.39 14.89 41.87
CA GLY A 65 -51.46 15.69 41.29
C GLY A 65 -51.25 16.08 39.82
N LYS A 66 -50.08 15.80 39.22
CA LYS A 66 -49.87 15.98 37.78
C LYS A 66 -50.38 14.75 37.03
N HIS A 67 -50.66 14.92 35.74
CA HIS A 67 -51.06 13.81 34.88
C HIS A 67 -49.83 13.05 34.37
N HIS A 68 -49.90 11.71 34.27
CA HIS A 68 -48.89 10.82 33.69
C HIS A 68 -48.22 11.32 32.39
N ARG A 69 -48.90 12.13 31.58
CA ARG A 69 -48.38 12.66 30.30
C ARG A 69 -47.09 13.46 30.43
N ILE A 70 -46.76 13.96 31.64
CA ILE A 70 -45.49 14.64 31.90
C ILE A 70 -44.26 13.75 31.64
N PHE A 71 -44.44 12.43 31.63
CA PHE A 71 -43.38 11.45 31.33
C PHE A 71 -43.37 11.01 29.87
N CYS A 72 -44.15 11.64 28.99
CA CYS A 72 -44.35 11.19 27.61
C CYS A 72 -43.96 12.28 26.61
N GLU A 73 -43.49 11.87 25.43
CA GLU A 73 -43.24 12.78 24.32
C GLU A 73 -44.53 13.45 23.83
N ASP A 74 -44.43 14.72 23.44
CA ASP A 74 -45.51 15.55 22.89
C ASP A 74 -46.33 14.91 21.78
N ALA A 75 -45.68 14.18 20.87
CA ALA A 75 -46.37 13.49 19.79
C ALA A 75 -47.26 12.36 20.32
N TYR A 76 -46.76 11.56 21.27
CA TYR A 76 -47.48 10.42 21.83
C TYR A 76 -48.67 10.85 22.67
N GLN A 77 -48.54 11.88 23.52
CA GLN A 77 -49.66 12.34 24.37
C GLN A 77 -50.86 12.88 23.58
N ARG A 78 -50.65 13.33 22.33
CA ARG A 78 -51.73 13.77 21.42
C ARG A 78 -52.32 12.63 20.58
N GLY A 79 -51.72 11.44 20.63
CA GLY A 79 -52.13 10.28 19.86
C GLY A 79 -53.36 9.57 20.41
N ILE A 80 -54.10 8.90 19.52
CA ILE A 80 -55.27 8.08 19.88
C ILE A 80 -54.86 6.93 20.82
N GLU A 81 -53.65 6.40 20.63
CA GLU A 81 -53.08 5.31 21.46
C GLU A 81 -52.98 5.70 22.93
N TYR A 82 -52.58 6.94 23.24
CA TYR A 82 -52.49 7.42 24.62
C TYR A 82 -53.86 7.54 25.29
N ALA A 83 -54.87 7.98 24.54
CA ALA A 83 -56.24 8.04 25.03
C ALA A 83 -56.83 6.63 25.25
N GLN A 84 -56.57 5.70 24.32
CA GLN A 84 -56.99 4.30 24.44
C GLN A 84 -56.30 3.61 25.63
N PHE A 85 -55.02 3.89 25.86
CA PHE A 85 -54.25 3.37 27.00
C PHE A 85 -54.97 3.62 28.33
N TRP A 86 -55.38 4.87 28.60
CA TRP A 86 -56.09 5.19 29.85
C TRP A 86 -57.53 4.66 29.86
N LYS A 87 -58.21 4.61 28.71
CA LYS A 87 -59.54 4.00 28.61
C LYS A 87 -59.51 2.51 28.96
N THR A 88 -58.51 1.77 28.51
CA THR A 88 -58.32 0.34 28.81
C THR A 88 -58.03 0.11 30.29
N LEU A 89 -57.18 0.93 30.90
CA LEU A 89 -56.89 0.84 32.33
C LEU A 89 -58.11 1.19 33.19
N ALA A 90 -58.85 2.23 32.81
CA ALA A 90 -60.08 2.64 33.49
C ALA A 90 -61.21 1.59 33.38
N SER A 91 -61.20 0.74 32.35
CA SER A 91 -62.13 -0.40 32.25
C SER A 91 -61.69 -1.63 33.05
N GLY A 92 -60.59 -1.55 33.81
CA GLY A 92 -60.08 -2.64 34.65
C GLY A 92 -59.14 -3.61 33.94
N ALA A 93 -58.79 -3.37 32.67
CA ALA A 93 -57.90 -4.24 31.93
C ALA A 93 -56.43 -3.85 32.17
N PRO A 94 -55.56 -4.76 32.63
CA PRO A 94 -54.14 -4.48 32.83
C PRO A 94 -53.39 -4.35 31.50
N LEU A 95 -52.27 -3.63 31.52
CA LEU A 95 -51.38 -3.51 30.36
C LEU A 95 -49.92 -3.67 30.78
N SER A 96 -49.20 -4.57 30.11
CA SER A 96 -47.77 -4.79 30.33
C SER A 96 -47.00 -4.66 29.03
N GLY A 97 -45.77 -4.17 29.12
CA GLY A 97 -44.90 -4.02 27.96
C GLY A 97 -43.68 -3.15 28.26
N THR A 98 -42.96 -2.83 27.20
CA THR A 98 -41.83 -1.92 27.23
C THR A 98 -42.27 -0.55 26.75
N PHE A 99 -41.99 0.48 27.55
CA PHE A 99 -42.45 1.84 27.31
C PHE A 99 -41.30 2.83 27.40
N THR A 100 -41.19 3.65 26.37
CA THR A 100 -40.31 4.81 26.37
C THR A 100 -40.95 5.97 27.12
N ARG A 101 -40.21 6.58 28.05
CA ARG A 101 -40.63 7.74 28.84
C ARG A 101 -39.53 8.79 28.89
N LEU A 102 -39.89 10.00 29.27
CA LEU A 102 -38.97 11.10 29.46
C LEU A 102 -38.77 11.36 30.96
N ASP A 103 -37.51 11.43 31.39
CA ASP A 103 -37.15 11.89 32.72
C ASP A 103 -37.28 13.42 32.83
N LYS A 104 -37.02 13.97 34.02
CA LYS A 104 -37.08 15.42 34.28
C LYS A 104 -36.18 16.26 33.36
N ALA A 105 -35.06 15.71 32.90
CA ALA A 105 -34.14 16.38 31.99
C ALA A 105 -34.53 16.22 30.51
N GLY A 106 -35.62 15.51 30.21
CA GLY A 106 -36.04 15.19 28.85
C GLY A 106 -35.25 14.04 28.23
N ARG A 107 -34.53 13.24 29.03
CA ARG A 107 -33.80 12.07 28.53
C ARG A 107 -34.75 10.89 28.39
N GLU A 108 -34.50 10.10 27.36
CA GLU A 108 -35.25 8.89 27.07
C GLU A 108 -34.90 7.78 28.07
N ILE A 109 -35.93 7.22 28.73
CA ILE A 109 -35.85 6.11 29.67
C ILE A 109 -36.72 4.97 29.14
N TRP A 110 -36.16 3.76 29.10
CA TRP A 110 -36.87 2.54 28.73
C TRP A 110 -37.34 1.81 29.98
N LEU A 111 -38.65 1.68 30.13
CA LEU A 111 -39.28 1.00 31.26
C LEU A 111 -39.99 -0.28 30.83
N GLU A 112 -39.56 -1.42 31.36
CA GLU A 112 -40.35 -2.65 31.33
C GLU A 112 -41.36 -2.57 32.48
N ALA A 113 -42.65 -2.42 32.17
CA ALA A 113 -43.65 -2.07 33.15
C ALA A 113 -44.98 -2.79 32.98
N SER A 114 -45.68 -2.96 34.11
CA SER A 114 -47.04 -3.47 34.19
C SER A 114 -47.92 -2.45 34.90
N TYR A 115 -48.94 -1.96 34.21
CA TYR A 115 -50.00 -1.10 34.72
C TYR A 115 -51.20 -1.98 35.11
N MET A 116 -51.56 -1.95 36.40
CA MET A 116 -52.51 -2.86 37.03
C MET A 116 -53.62 -2.05 37.71
N PRO A 117 -54.86 -2.07 37.16
CA PRO A 117 -56.01 -1.47 37.82
C PRO A 117 -56.34 -2.15 39.15
N ILE A 118 -56.60 -1.36 40.19
CA ILE A 118 -57.05 -1.79 41.51
C ILE A 118 -58.54 -1.51 41.57
N THR A 119 -59.36 -2.55 41.78
CA THR A 119 -60.83 -2.44 41.78
C THR A 119 -61.42 -2.62 43.18
N ASP A 120 -62.58 -2.02 43.41
CA ASP A 120 -63.40 -2.33 44.57
C ASP A 120 -64.21 -3.63 44.41
N ALA A 121 -65.01 -3.98 45.42
CA ALA A 121 -65.85 -5.17 45.41
C ALA A 121 -66.97 -5.16 44.35
N SER A 122 -67.28 -3.99 43.76
CA SER A 122 -68.25 -3.83 42.67
C SER A 122 -67.62 -3.90 41.28
N GLY A 123 -66.28 -4.00 41.22
CA GLY A 123 -65.51 -4.02 39.97
C GLY A 123 -65.18 -2.62 39.43
N GLN A 124 -65.48 -1.55 40.17
CA GLN A 124 -65.11 -0.19 39.81
C GLN A 124 -63.61 0.02 40.08
N VAL A 125 -62.87 0.54 39.08
CA VAL A 125 -61.44 0.87 39.24
C VAL A 125 -61.31 2.07 40.19
N LEU A 126 -60.59 1.87 41.29
CA LEU A 126 -60.25 2.89 42.29
C LEU A 126 -58.97 3.64 41.90
N SER A 127 -57.97 2.90 41.43
CA SER A 127 -56.66 3.44 41.05
C SER A 127 -55.95 2.49 40.09
N VAL A 128 -54.82 2.92 39.55
CA VAL A 128 -53.96 2.12 38.67
C VAL A 128 -52.55 2.13 39.23
N MET A 129 -52.06 0.97 39.65
CA MET A 129 -50.68 0.81 40.12
C MET A 129 -49.79 0.39 38.95
N LYS A 130 -48.69 1.11 38.73
CA LYS A 130 -47.63 0.74 37.80
C LYS A 130 -46.44 0.24 38.59
N VAL A 131 -45.93 -0.92 38.21
CA VAL A 131 -44.63 -1.44 38.65
C VAL A 131 -43.70 -1.48 37.44
N ALA A 132 -42.48 -0.99 37.58
CA ALA A 132 -41.52 -0.86 36.47
C ALA A 132 -40.09 -1.21 36.87
N ALA A 133 -39.35 -1.75 35.89
CA ALA A 133 -37.90 -1.87 35.91
C ALA A 133 -37.30 -0.93 34.85
N ASP A 134 -36.24 -0.21 35.21
CA ASP A 134 -35.44 0.56 34.26
C ASP A 134 -34.53 -0.39 33.48
N ILE A 135 -34.70 -0.40 32.16
CA ILE A 135 -33.95 -1.26 31.23
C ILE A 135 -33.15 -0.43 30.21
N THR A 136 -32.98 0.87 30.47
CA THR A 136 -32.34 1.83 29.54
C THR A 136 -30.93 1.39 29.15
N ASP A 137 -30.09 1.04 30.13
CA ASP A 137 -28.72 0.57 29.87
C ASP A 137 -28.70 -0.72 29.04
N ARG A 138 -29.66 -1.62 29.28
CA ARG A 138 -29.78 -2.89 28.53
C ARG A 138 -30.11 -2.62 27.07
N VAL A 139 -31.11 -1.78 26.81
CA VAL A 139 -31.56 -1.42 25.46
C VAL A 139 -30.47 -0.66 24.71
N ASN A 140 -29.83 0.33 25.35
CA ASN A 140 -28.76 1.10 24.73
C ASN A 140 -27.56 0.21 24.33
N LYS A 141 -27.16 -0.71 25.21
CA LYS A 141 -26.07 -1.65 24.93
C LYS A 141 -26.41 -2.61 23.78
N GLU A 142 -27.65 -3.06 23.70
CA GLU A 142 -28.11 -3.89 22.58
C GLU A 142 -28.08 -3.11 21.25
N HIS A 143 -28.58 -1.87 21.25
CA HIS A 143 -28.51 -0.99 20.08
C HIS A 143 -27.07 -0.68 19.65
N GLU A 144 -26.17 -0.42 20.59
CA GLU A 144 -24.74 -0.19 20.31
C GLU A 144 -24.10 -1.42 19.66
N ASN A 145 -24.30 -2.60 20.25
CA ASN A 145 -23.78 -3.86 19.70
C ASN A 145 -24.32 -4.11 18.28
N GLN A 146 -25.61 -3.89 18.05
CA GLN A 146 -26.21 -4.05 16.73
C GLN A 146 -25.63 -3.05 15.73
N SER A 147 -25.36 -1.82 16.16
CA SER A 147 -24.75 -0.78 15.34
C SER A 147 -23.32 -1.14 14.92
N ILE A 148 -22.54 -1.72 15.83
CA ILE A 148 -21.18 -2.23 15.54
C ILE A 148 -21.25 -3.36 14.51
N VAL A 149 -22.12 -4.35 14.71
CA VAL A 149 -22.30 -5.47 13.76
C VAL A 149 -22.71 -4.96 12.38
N ASN A 150 -23.62 -3.98 12.32
CA ASN A 150 -24.05 -3.36 11.07
C ASN A 150 -22.89 -2.61 10.39
N ALA A 151 -22.04 -1.90 11.15
CA ALA A 151 -20.88 -1.21 10.60
C ALA A 151 -19.84 -2.18 10.00
N LEU A 152 -19.57 -3.30 10.67
CA LEU A 152 -18.73 -4.37 10.13
C LEU A 152 -19.34 -5.00 8.89
N SER A 153 -20.63 -5.32 8.92
CA SER A 153 -21.33 -5.94 7.79
C SER A 153 -21.34 -5.06 6.52
N ARG A 154 -21.33 -3.73 6.66
CA ARG A 154 -21.22 -2.81 5.51
C ARG A 154 -19.83 -2.79 4.88
N SER A 155 -18.77 -3.00 5.66
CA SER A 155 -17.39 -2.78 5.23
C SER A 155 -16.62 -4.06 4.90
N MET A 156 -17.01 -5.20 5.47
CA MET A 156 -16.31 -6.48 5.34
C MET A 156 -17.24 -7.58 4.83
N ALA A 157 -16.65 -8.60 4.22
CA ALA A 157 -17.33 -9.87 3.96
C ALA A 157 -17.50 -10.64 5.28
N MET A 158 -18.73 -11.06 5.59
CA MET A 158 -19.06 -11.78 6.81
C MET A 158 -19.82 -13.05 6.49
N ILE A 159 -19.42 -14.16 7.10
CA ILE A 159 -20.09 -15.46 6.99
C ILE A 159 -20.06 -16.20 8.32
N GLU A 160 -21.14 -16.88 8.63
CA GLU A 160 -21.33 -17.65 9.85
C GLU A 160 -21.39 -19.14 9.54
N PHE A 161 -20.71 -19.93 10.36
CA PHE A 161 -20.69 -21.39 10.25
C PHE A 161 -21.15 -22.04 11.56
N SER A 162 -21.80 -23.19 11.45
CA SER A 162 -21.97 -24.11 12.57
C SER A 162 -20.61 -24.71 12.99
N PRO A 163 -20.52 -25.34 14.18
CA PRO A 163 -19.28 -25.99 14.63
C PRO A 163 -18.81 -27.15 13.74
N ASP A 164 -19.70 -27.75 12.95
CA ASP A 164 -19.36 -28.74 11.92
C ASP A 164 -19.04 -28.11 10.56
N GLY A 165 -18.88 -26.78 10.48
CA GLY A 165 -18.40 -26.06 9.30
C GLY A 165 -19.43 -25.78 8.22
N ARG A 166 -20.74 -25.90 8.52
CA ARG A 166 -21.81 -25.60 7.56
C ARG A 166 -22.23 -24.14 7.63
N VAL A 167 -22.52 -23.53 6.49
CA VAL A 167 -22.94 -22.14 6.43
C VAL A 167 -24.31 -21.97 7.07
N ILE A 168 -24.41 -21.02 8.01
CA ILE A 168 -25.65 -20.58 8.65
C ILE A 168 -26.19 -19.35 7.93
N ASN A 169 -25.33 -18.36 7.69
CA ASN A 169 -25.70 -17.09 7.08
C ASN A 169 -24.47 -16.38 6.48
N ALA A 170 -24.66 -15.44 5.56
CA ALA A 170 -23.61 -14.58 5.03
C ALA A 170 -24.17 -13.21 4.62
N ASN A 171 -23.34 -12.17 4.68
CA ASN A 171 -23.73 -10.84 4.21
C ASN A 171 -23.48 -10.64 2.71
N GLN A 172 -24.03 -9.56 2.14
CA GLN A 172 -23.93 -9.29 0.71
C GLN A 172 -22.48 -9.14 0.23
N ASN A 173 -21.59 -8.58 1.05
CA ASN A 173 -20.18 -8.45 0.71
C ASN A 173 -19.54 -9.82 0.46
N PHE A 174 -19.78 -10.80 1.35
CA PHE A 174 -19.28 -12.16 1.14
C PHE A 174 -19.86 -12.78 -0.14
N LEU A 175 -21.17 -12.68 -0.34
CA LEU A 175 -21.85 -13.24 -1.51
C LEU A 175 -21.32 -12.65 -2.82
N ASN A 176 -21.07 -11.33 -2.85
CA ASN A 176 -20.48 -10.67 -4.01
C ASN A 176 -19.05 -11.17 -4.28
N THR A 177 -18.25 -11.36 -3.24
CA THR A 177 -16.86 -11.84 -3.34
C THR A 177 -16.76 -13.27 -3.85
N VAL A 178 -17.66 -14.17 -3.45
CA VAL A 178 -17.62 -15.58 -3.90
C VAL A 178 -18.58 -15.90 -5.04
N HIS A 179 -19.37 -14.93 -5.49
CA HIS A 179 -20.35 -15.04 -6.57
C HIS A 179 -21.44 -16.11 -6.38
N TYR A 180 -21.70 -16.51 -5.14
CA TYR A 180 -22.85 -17.36 -4.78
C TYR A 180 -23.98 -16.52 -4.20
N SER A 181 -25.21 -16.99 -4.38
CA SER A 181 -26.36 -16.51 -3.61
C SER A 181 -26.42 -17.18 -2.23
N LEU A 182 -27.11 -16.55 -1.28
CA LEU A 182 -27.27 -17.11 0.07
C LEU A 182 -27.92 -18.50 0.05
N GLN A 183 -28.94 -18.70 -0.80
CA GLN A 183 -29.67 -19.96 -0.91
C GLN A 183 -28.78 -21.11 -1.40
N GLU A 184 -27.75 -20.82 -2.20
CA GLU A 184 -26.82 -21.84 -2.71
C GLU A 184 -25.83 -22.31 -1.65
N ILE A 185 -25.50 -21.46 -0.67
CA ILE A 185 -24.43 -21.76 0.30
C ILE A 185 -24.97 -22.21 1.66
N VAL A 186 -26.17 -21.79 2.08
CA VAL A 186 -26.72 -22.17 3.38
C VAL A 186 -26.84 -23.70 3.50
N GLY A 187 -26.35 -24.25 4.61
CA GLY A 187 -26.29 -25.69 4.88
C GLY A 187 -25.14 -26.43 4.18
N GLN A 188 -24.49 -25.83 3.19
CA GLN A 188 -23.29 -26.38 2.57
C GLN A 188 -22.07 -26.24 3.48
N HIS A 189 -21.12 -27.13 3.32
CA HIS A 189 -19.89 -27.11 4.11
C HIS A 189 -18.87 -26.12 3.53
N HIS A 190 -18.13 -25.43 4.41
CA HIS A 190 -17.10 -24.43 4.06
C HIS A 190 -16.10 -24.90 2.99
N SER A 191 -15.85 -26.20 2.89
CA SER A 191 -14.95 -26.80 1.89
C SER A 191 -15.32 -26.46 0.44
N MET A 192 -16.58 -26.07 0.15
CA MET A 192 -16.98 -25.62 -1.19
C MET A 192 -16.22 -24.38 -1.68
N PHE A 193 -15.72 -23.54 -0.76
CA PHE A 193 -14.92 -22.36 -1.07
C PHE A 193 -13.42 -22.64 -1.14
N CYS A 194 -13.00 -23.89 -0.95
CA CYS A 194 -11.58 -24.28 -0.89
C CYS A 194 -11.20 -25.09 -2.12
N ARG A 195 -9.91 -25.09 -2.47
CA ARG A 195 -9.40 -26.06 -3.45
C ARG A 195 -9.54 -27.47 -2.89
N ARG A 196 -9.77 -28.44 -3.78
CA ARG A 196 -9.95 -29.85 -3.39
C ARG A 196 -8.77 -30.39 -2.58
N SER A 197 -7.54 -30.06 -2.97
CA SER A 197 -6.33 -30.49 -2.27
C SER A 197 -6.23 -29.95 -0.84
N GLU A 198 -6.70 -28.72 -0.58
CA GLU A 198 -6.77 -28.15 0.77
C GLU A 198 -7.90 -28.81 1.57
N ALA A 199 -9.10 -28.93 0.99
CA ALA A 199 -10.26 -29.49 1.68
C ALA A 199 -10.05 -30.95 2.15
N GLU A 200 -9.23 -31.72 1.43
CA GLU A 200 -8.89 -33.11 1.77
C GLU A 200 -7.66 -33.23 2.71
N SER A 201 -7.00 -32.13 3.05
CA SER A 201 -5.74 -32.12 3.79
C SER A 201 -5.90 -32.36 5.30
N ALA A 202 -4.81 -32.76 5.97
CA ALA A 202 -4.79 -32.93 7.42
C ALA A 202 -4.87 -31.57 8.15
N GLU A 203 -4.24 -30.55 7.57
CA GLU A 203 -4.21 -29.18 8.08
C GLU A 203 -5.61 -28.56 8.09
N TYR A 204 -6.43 -28.82 7.06
CA TYR A 204 -7.81 -28.35 7.01
C TYR A 204 -8.69 -28.95 8.12
N LYS A 205 -8.48 -30.24 8.45
CA LYS A 205 -9.17 -30.90 9.57
C LYS A 205 -8.72 -30.32 10.90
N ALA A 206 -7.41 -30.21 11.11
CA ALA A 206 -6.84 -29.62 12.32
C ALA A 206 -7.30 -28.16 12.54
N PHE A 207 -7.47 -27.40 11.45
CA PHE A 207 -8.02 -26.05 11.48
C PHE A 207 -9.44 -26.02 12.10
N TRP A 208 -10.37 -26.86 11.63
CA TRP A 208 -11.71 -26.92 12.22
C TRP A 208 -11.72 -27.45 13.67
N GLU A 209 -10.87 -28.43 13.99
CA GLU A 209 -10.70 -28.91 15.36
C GLU A 209 -10.22 -27.80 16.30
N SER A 210 -9.28 -26.95 15.85
CA SER A 210 -8.78 -25.83 16.65
C SER A 210 -9.83 -24.75 16.88
N LEU A 211 -10.62 -24.40 15.86
CA LEU A 211 -11.78 -23.51 16.01
C LEU A 211 -12.77 -24.07 17.04
N ASN A 212 -12.99 -25.39 17.02
CA ASN A 212 -13.87 -26.06 17.96
C ASN A 212 -13.35 -26.12 19.40
N ARG A 213 -12.03 -25.93 19.60
CA ARG A 213 -11.42 -25.71 20.92
C ARG A 213 -11.47 -24.24 21.38
N GLY A 214 -11.96 -23.34 20.53
CA GLY A 214 -12.04 -21.91 20.81
C GLY A 214 -10.85 -21.09 20.33
N GLU A 215 -9.89 -21.69 19.62
CA GLU A 215 -8.76 -20.98 19.02
C GLU A 215 -9.25 -20.18 17.81
N TYR A 216 -8.90 -18.90 17.71
CA TYR A 216 -9.19 -18.09 16.52
C TYR A 216 -8.01 -18.16 15.55
N HIS A 217 -8.30 -17.95 14.26
CA HIS A 217 -7.28 -17.94 13.21
C HIS A 217 -7.39 -16.68 12.39
N SER A 218 -6.29 -15.95 12.21
CA SER A 218 -6.22 -14.78 11.33
C SER A 218 -4.99 -14.84 10.44
N ARG A 219 -5.22 -14.87 9.11
CA ARG A 219 -4.19 -14.94 8.07
C ARG A 219 -4.82 -14.69 6.70
N ARG A 220 -4.01 -14.85 5.64
CA ARG A 220 -4.49 -14.86 4.26
C ARG A 220 -4.93 -16.26 3.87
N PHE A 221 -5.99 -16.31 3.08
CA PHE A 221 -6.59 -17.54 2.61
C PHE A 221 -6.85 -17.44 1.12
N GLU A 222 -6.40 -18.45 0.40
CA GLU A 222 -6.79 -18.68 -0.98
C GLU A 222 -8.13 -19.43 -1.00
N ARG A 223 -9.12 -18.90 -1.71
CA ARG A 223 -10.45 -19.49 -1.86
C ARG A 223 -10.84 -19.54 -3.33
N VAL A 224 -11.91 -20.26 -3.62
CA VAL A 224 -12.50 -20.34 -4.96
C VAL A 224 -13.91 -19.77 -4.95
N ASP A 225 -14.22 -18.98 -5.97
CA ASP A 225 -15.58 -18.49 -6.23
C ASP A 225 -16.43 -19.54 -6.95
N LYS A 226 -17.69 -19.18 -7.24
CA LYS A 226 -18.64 -20.03 -7.98
C LYS A 226 -18.15 -20.47 -9.37
N TYR A 227 -17.29 -19.69 -10.00
CA TYR A 227 -16.77 -19.95 -11.35
C TYR A 227 -15.43 -20.68 -11.33
N GLY A 228 -14.88 -20.94 -10.14
CA GLY A 228 -13.57 -21.56 -9.96
C GLY A 228 -12.40 -20.57 -10.02
N HIS A 229 -12.66 -19.26 -10.07
CA HIS A 229 -11.60 -18.26 -9.97
C HIS A 229 -11.07 -18.21 -8.54
N THR A 230 -9.77 -17.91 -8.44
CA THR A 230 -9.11 -17.76 -7.15
C THR A 230 -9.45 -16.41 -6.54
N VAL A 231 -9.84 -16.42 -5.26
CA VAL A 231 -10.12 -15.25 -4.44
C VAL A 231 -9.16 -15.25 -3.27
N PHE A 232 -8.47 -14.14 -3.04
CA PHE A 232 -7.58 -13.97 -1.90
C PHE A 232 -8.29 -13.18 -0.80
N LEU A 233 -8.41 -13.79 0.37
CA LEU A 233 -9.09 -13.20 1.52
C LEU A 233 -8.11 -13.02 2.68
N GLU A 234 -7.96 -11.80 3.17
CA GLU A 234 -7.40 -11.57 4.51
C GLU A 234 -8.53 -11.68 5.52
N ALA A 235 -8.49 -12.72 6.35
CA ALA A 235 -9.66 -13.07 7.16
C ALA A 235 -9.31 -13.48 8.59
N SER A 236 -10.30 -13.38 9.47
CA SER A 236 -10.28 -13.97 10.81
C SER A 236 -11.49 -14.88 11.01
N TYR A 237 -11.27 -16.07 11.57
CA TYR A 237 -12.32 -17.01 11.98
C TYR A 237 -12.41 -17.01 13.50
N ASN A 238 -13.57 -16.65 14.04
CA ASN A 238 -13.77 -16.33 15.45
C ASN A 238 -14.87 -17.22 16.05
N PRO A 239 -14.53 -18.18 16.93
CA PRO A 239 -15.51 -19.00 17.65
C PRO A 239 -16.40 -18.15 18.58
N ILE A 240 -17.72 -18.38 18.56
CA ILE A 240 -18.71 -17.66 19.36
C ILE A 240 -19.39 -18.61 20.35
N PHE A 241 -19.42 -18.21 21.62
CA PHE A 241 -19.91 -19.00 22.74
C PHE A 241 -21.26 -18.48 23.25
N ASP A 242 -22.10 -19.38 23.73
CA ASP A 242 -23.34 -19.03 24.43
C ASP A 242 -23.08 -18.60 25.89
N ALA A 243 -24.14 -18.21 26.61
CA ALA A 243 -24.06 -17.80 28.01
C ALA A 243 -23.57 -18.91 28.97
N LYS A 244 -23.52 -20.17 28.53
CA LYS A 244 -22.99 -21.31 29.28
C LYS A 244 -21.56 -21.67 28.86
N GLY A 245 -20.92 -20.87 28.01
CA GLY A 245 -19.57 -21.10 27.50
C GLY A 245 -19.49 -22.20 26.45
N ARG A 246 -20.61 -22.60 25.84
CA ARG A 246 -20.63 -23.64 24.79
C ARG A 246 -20.48 -22.97 23.43
N LEU A 247 -19.54 -23.46 22.63
CA LEU A 247 -19.39 -23.05 21.23
C LEU A 247 -20.66 -23.40 20.46
N TYR A 248 -21.25 -22.43 19.77
CA TYR A 248 -22.44 -22.66 18.95
C TYR A 248 -22.32 -22.18 17.50
N LYS A 249 -21.36 -21.31 17.18
CA LYS A 249 -21.04 -20.91 15.81
C LYS A 249 -19.62 -20.36 15.68
N VAL A 250 -19.12 -20.29 14.46
CA VAL A 250 -17.88 -19.59 14.09
C VAL A 250 -18.25 -18.45 13.14
N VAL A 251 -17.79 -17.24 13.42
CA VAL A 251 -18.00 -16.07 12.55
C VAL A 251 -16.69 -15.71 11.88
N LYS A 252 -16.73 -15.62 10.55
CA LYS A 252 -15.61 -15.18 9.74
C LYS A 252 -15.83 -13.75 9.27
N PHE A 253 -14.82 -12.89 9.47
CA PHE A 253 -14.72 -11.59 8.82
C PHE A 253 -13.60 -11.63 7.80
N ALA A 254 -13.81 -11.08 6.61
CA ALA A 254 -12.83 -11.10 5.54
C ALA A 254 -12.81 -9.78 4.75
N SER A 255 -11.62 -9.41 4.31
CA SER A 255 -11.39 -8.42 3.26
C SER A 255 -10.95 -9.14 1.98
N ASP A 256 -11.54 -8.76 0.86
CA ASP A 256 -11.11 -9.24 -0.46
C ASP A 256 -9.87 -8.46 -0.91
N ILE A 257 -8.74 -9.15 -0.97
CA ILE A 257 -7.44 -8.61 -1.38
C ILE A 257 -7.03 -9.12 -2.77
N THR A 258 -7.95 -9.72 -3.53
CA THR A 258 -7.66 -10.33 -4.83
C THR A 258 -7.04 -9.34 -5.81
N ALA A 259 -7.60 -8.13 -5.90
CA ALA A 259 -7.05 -7.07 -6.75
C ALA A 259 -5.65 -6.63 -6.29
N GLN A 260 -5.42 -6.56 -4.98
CA GLN A 260 -4.12 -6.19 -4.42
C GLN A 260 -3.05 -7.23 -4.75
N VAL A 261 -3.36 -8.52 -4.57
CA VAL A 261 -2.46 -9.63 -4.91
C VAL A 261 -2.16 -9.66 -6.41
N SER A 262 -3.19 -9.53 -7.27
CA SER A 262 -3.03 -9.50 -8.72
C SER A 262 -2.15 -8.33 -9.20
N ASN A 263 -2.36 -7.13 -8.65
CA ASN A 263 -1.55 -5.96 -8.97
C ASN A 263 -0.09 -6.16 -8.54
N LEU A 264 0.14 -6.70 -7.34
CA LEU A 264 1.48 -7.01 -6.85
C LEU A 264 2.20 -8.04 -7.72
N GLN A 265 1.50 -9.09 -8.14
CA GLN A 265 2.06 -10.12 -9.00
C GLN A 265 2.42 -9.56 -10.39
N THR A 266 1.52 -8.76 -10.98
CA THR A 266 1.78 -8.09 -12.27
C THR A 266 3.00 -7.15 -12.18
N ALA A 267 3.11 -6.39 -11.09
CA ALA A 267 4.25 -5.51 -10.85
C ALA A 267 5.56 -6.29 -10.69
N ALA A 268 5.54 -7.42 -9.98
CA ALA A 268 6.69 -8.30 -9.80
C ALA A 268 7.15 -8.92 -11.14
N GLU A 269 6.20 -9.41 -11.95
CA GLU A 269 6.50 -9.95 -13.29
C GLU A 269 7.09 -8.89 -14.21
N SER A 270 6.53 -7.68 -14.22
CA SER A 270 7.06 -6.56 -15.00
C SER A 270 8.47 -6.16 -14.56
N ALA A 271 8.72 -6.05 -13.24
CA ALA A 271 10.04 -5.73 -12.71
C ALA A 271 11.08 -6.82 -13.03
N HIS A 272 10.68 -8.10 -13.02
CA HIS A 272 11.54 -9.21 -13.40
C HIS A 272 11.91 -9.13 -14.89
N ALA A 273 10.92 -8.94 -15.77
CA ALA A 273 11.14 -8.79 -17.21
C ALA A 273 12.08 -7.62 -17.54
N THR A 274 11.87 -6.46 -16.92
CA THR A 274 12.75 -5.29 -17.08
C THR A 274 14.17 -5.57 -16.59
N SER A 275 14.33 -6.30 -15.48
CA SER A 275 15.66 -6.62 -14.94
C SER A 275 16.43 -7.58 -15.84
N VAL A 276 15.77 -8.59 -16.40
CA VAL A 276 16.37 -9.50 -17.39
C VAL A 276 16.80 -8.74 -18.64
N GLN A 277 15.97 -7.81 -19.12
CA GLN A 277 16.31 -6.96 -20.26
C GLN A 277 17.49 -6.04 -19.96
N ASN A 278 17.55 -5.44 -18.76
CA ASN A 278 18.66 -4.60 -18.34
C ASN A 278 19.97 -5.37 -18.23
N ASP A 279 19.98 -6.59 -17.67
CA ASP A 279 21.19 -7.44 -17.63
C ASP A 279 21.69 -7.74 -19.04
N ALA A 280 20.80 -8.12 -19.97
CA ALA A 280 21.17 -8.36 -21.37
C ALA A 280 21.70 -7.10 -22.06
N CYS A 281 21.09 -5.94 -21.80
CA CYS A 281 21.55 -4.66 -22.33
C CYS A 281 22.93 -4.27 -21.78
N ALA A 282 23.14 -4.45 -20.48
CA ALA A 282 24.41 -4.19 -19.81
C ALA A 282 25.52 -5.11 -20.35
N GLN A 283 25.25 -6.40 -20.54
CA GLN A 283 26.21 -7.33 -21.16
C GLN A 283 26.64 -6.85 -22.56
N LYS A 284 25.67 -6.44 -23.40
CA LYS A 284 25.96 -5.88 -24.71
C LYS A 284 26.76 -4.57 -24.62
N GLY A 285 26.41 -3.69 -23.68
CA GLY A 285 27.13 -2.46 -23.42
C GLY A 285 28.59 -2.71 -23.01
N SER A 286 28.83 -3.68 -22.14
CA SER A 286 30.17 -4.07 -21.69
C SER A 286 31.03 -4.59 -22.86
N GLN A 287 30.46 -5.40 -23.76
CA GLN A 287 31.14 -5.82 -24.98
C GLN A 287 31.52 -4.64 -25.88
N VAL A 288 30.61 -3.67 -26.07
CA VAL A 288 30.89 -2.46 -26.87
C VAL A 288 32.00 -1.63 -26.23
N VAL A 289 32.02 -1.47 -24.91
CA VAL A 289 33.09 -0.77 -24.19
C VAL A 289 34.43 -1.49 -24.38
N GLN A 290 34.46 -2.81 -24.19
CA GLN A 290 35.68 -3.60 -24.36
C GLN A 290 36.24 -3.48 -25.78
N GLN A 291 35.37 -3.55 -26.79
CA GLN A 291 35.77 -3.36 -28.19
C GLN A 291 36.24 -1.92 -28.47
N THR A 292 35.65 -0.92 -27.79
CA THR A 292 36.07 0.48 -27.88
C THR A 292 37.49 0.65 -27.35
N VAL A 293 37.80 0.08 -26.19
CA VAL A 293 39.16 0.11 -25.60
C VAL A 293 40.17 -0.52 -26.56
N GLN A 294 39.89 -1.71 -27.08
CA GLN A 294 40.75 -2.40 -28.06
C GLN A 294 41.01 -1.55 -29.31
N THR A 295 39.98 -0.86 -29.82
CA THR A 295 40.11 0.01 -30.99
C THR A 295 40.99 1.23 -30.69
N ILE A 296 40.87 1.83 -29.50
CA ILE A 296 41.68 2.99 -29.10
C ILE A 296 43.15 2.58 -28.86
N GLU A 297 43.39 1.39 -28.32
CA GLU A 297 44.74 0.82 -28.20
C GLU A 297 45.39 0.60 -29.58
N ALA A 298 44.62 0.09 -30.55
CA ALA A 298 45.09 -0.04 -31.93
C ALA A 298 45.42 1.32 -32.56
N ILE A 299 44.57 2.33 -32.39
CA ILE A 299 44.85 3.71 -32.86
C ILE A 299 46.12 4.26 -32.22
N SER A 300 46.33 4.01 -30.93
CA SER A 300 47.52 4.48 -30.20
C SER A 300 48.80 3.82 -30.75
N LYS A 301 48.72 2.55 -31.17
CA LYS A 301 49.81 1.87 -31.87
C LYS A 301 50.07 2.48 -33.25
N ASP A 302 49.02 2.67 -34.06
CA ASP A 302 49.14 3.26 -35.40
C ASP A 302 49.72 4.68 -35.36
N LEU A 303 49.34 5.49 -34.36
CA LEU A 303 49.88 6.83 -34.15
C LEU A 303 51.38 6.82 -33.82
N ASN A 304 51.83 5.86 -33.01
CA ASN A 304 53.26 5.71 -32.70
C ASN A 304 54.07 5.27 -33.94
N GLU A 305 53.55 4.34 -34.74
CA GLU A 305 54.17 3.92 -35.99
C GLU A 305 54.23 5.06 -37.02
N ALA A 306 53.16 5.84 -37.14
CA ALA A 306 53.11 7.04 -37.98
C ALA A 306 54.12 8.11 -37.50
N ALA A 307 54.21 8.34 -36.19
CA ALA A 307 55.18 9.28 -35.61
C ALA A 307 56.62 8.87 -35.92
N SER A 308 56.95 7.59 -35.80
CA SER A 308 58.27 7.06 -36.17
C SER A 308 58.57 7.23 -37.66
N SER A 309 57.56 7.02 -38.52
CA SER A 309 57.72 7.16 -39.97
C SER A 309 57.96 8.61 -40.39
N ILE A 310 57.24 9.56 -39.78
CA ILE A 310 57.44 10.99 -40.05
C ILE A 310 58.76 11.50 -39.47
N ASP A 311 59.20 10.99 -38.32
CA ASP A 311 60.54 11.29 -37.79
C ASP A 311 61.65 10.83 -38.76
N ALA A 312 61.49 9.67 -39.39
CA ALA A 312 62.40 9.21 -40.45
C ALA A 312 62.40 10.16 -41.67
N VAL A 313 61.24 10.67 -42.08
CA VAL A 313 61.12 11.68 -43.16
C VAL A 313 61.80 12.99 -42.78
N SER A 314 61.66 13.42 -41.52
CA SER A 314 62.32 14.62 -40.99
C SER A 314 63.85 14.49 -41.07
N LYS A 315 64.39 13.36 -40.60
CA LYS A 315 65.82 13.04 -40.69
C LYS A 315 66.31 12.95 -42.14
N GLN A 316 65.52 12.35 -43.04
CA GLN A 316 65.87 12.27 -44.45
C GLN A 316 65.89 13.67 -45.10
N SER A 317 64.99 14.57 -44.71
CA SER A 317 64.96 15.95 -45.17
C SER A 317 66.24 16.71 -44.77
N GLU A 318 66.74 16.51 -43.54
CA GLU A 318 68.04 17.09 -43.13
C GLU A 318 69.20 16.59 -43.98
N ILE A 319 69.24 15.29 -44.32
CA ILE A 319 70.27 14.70 -45.17
C ILE A 319 70.20 15.31 -46.59
N ILE A 320 69.00 15.42 -47.17
CA ILE A 320 68.81 16.06 -48.47
C ILE A 320 69.28 17.53 -48.42
N GLY A 321 68.97 18.25 -47.34
CA GLY A 321 69.46 19.62 -47.13
C GLY A 321 70.98 19.73 -47.22
N LYS A 322 71.72 18.80 -46.59
CA LYS A 322 73.19 18.74 -46.67
C LYS A 322 73.71 18.42 -48.07
N ILE A 323 73.05 17.51 -48.78
CA ILE A 323 73.38 17.16 -50.17
C ILE A 323 73.20 18.38 -51.07
N VAL A 324 72.07 19.08 -50.95
CA VAL A 324 71.75 20.26 -51.77
C VAL A 324 72.71 21.41 -51.48
N GLN A 325 73.12 21.62 -50.22
CA GLN A 325 74.19 22.57 -49.86
C GLN A 325 75.52 22.21 -50.53
N THR A 326 75.87 20.92 -50.60
CA THR A 326 77.08 20.46 -51.27
C THR A 326 77.01 20.71 -52.78
N ILE A 327 75.88 20.41 -53.42
CA ILE A 327 75.64 20.68 -54.85
C ILE A 327 75.76 22.18 -55.15
N ARG A 328 75.19 23.03 -54.28
CA ARG A 328 75.33 24.48 -54.40
C ARG A 328 76.79 24.91 -54.34
N GLY A 329 77.56 24.38 -53.39
CA GLY A 329 79.00 24.63 -53.30
C GLY A 329 79.76 24.22 -54.57
N ILE A 330 79.41 23.07 -55.17
CA ILE A 330 79.98 22.61 -56.44
C ILE A 330 79.58 23.56 -57.58
N ALA A 331 78.32 24.00 -57.65
CA ALA A 331 77.86 24.94 -58.66
C ALA A 331 78.58 26.29 -58.56
N ASP A 332 78.74 26.82 -57.34
CA ASP A 332 79.46 28.08 -57.10
C ASP A 332 80.95 27.97 -57.48
N GLN A 333 81.61 26.84 -57.17
CA GLN A 333 82.98 26.55 -57.63
C GLN A 333 83.08 26.42 -59.16
N THR A 334 82.12 25.72 -59.78
CA THR A 334 82.06 25.54 -61.24
C THR A 334 81.88 26.88 -61.94
N ASN A 335 81.06 27.77 -61.38
CA ASN A 335 80.88 29.14 -61.86
C ASN A 335 82.18 29.95 -61.80
N LEU A 336 82.97 29.81 -60.73
CA LEU A 336 84.29 30.45 -60.61
C LEU A 336 85.30 29.87 -61.61
N LEU A 337 85.31 28.56 -61.81
CA LEU A 337 86.17 27.90 -62.81
C LEU A 337 85.82 28.35 -64.23
N ALA A 338 84.53 28.44 -64.54
CA ALA A 338 84.04 28.93 -65.83
C ALA A 338 84.41 30.40 -66.06
N LEU A 339 84.34 31.24 -65.03
CA LEU A 339 84.80 32.62 -65.12
C LEU A 339 86.31 32.71 -65.42
N ASN A 340 87.13 31.90 -64.74
CA ASN A 340 88.57 31.83 -65.01
C ASN A 340 88.86 31.35 -66.43
N ALA A 341 88.12 30.34 -66.91
CA ALA A 341 88.24 29.84 -68.28
C ALA A 341 87.82 30.90 -69.32
N ALA A 342 86.79 31.68 -69.05
CA ALA A 342 86.36 32.79 -69.91
C ALA A 342 87.43 33.89 -69.99
N ILE A 343 88.10 34.21 -68.87
CA ILE A 343 89.22 35.17 -68.83
C ILE A 343 90.39 34.66 -69.68
N GLU A 344 90.77 33.39 -69.53
CA GLU A 344 91.89 32.81 -70.28
C GLU A 344 91.55 32.68 -71.78
N ALA A 345 90.29 32.35 -72.12
CA ALA A 345 89.80 32.34 -73.49
C ALA A 345 89.85 33.74 -74.14
N ALA A 346 89.50 34.80 -73.40
CA ALA A 346 89.64 36.17 -73.87
C ALA A 346 91.12 36.56 -74.07
N ARG A 347 92.01 36.05 -73.22
CA ARG A 347 93.46 36.29 -73.29
C ARG A 347 94.12 35.61 -74.50
N ALA A 348 93.60 34.46 -74.94
CA ALA A 348 94.07 33.72 -76.11
C ALA A 348 93.62 34.30 -77.47
N GLY A 349 92.83 35.39 -77.48
CA GLY A 349 92.42 36.10 -78.70
C GLY A 349 91.61 35.23 -79.68
N GLU A 350 91.95 35.27 -80.97
CA GLU A 350 91.25 34.51 -82.02
C GLU A 350 91.29 32.98 -81.80
N HIS A 351 92.34 32.45 -81.16
CA HIS A 351 92.46 31.03 -80.83
C HIS A 351 91.57 30.58 -79.65
N GLY A 352 91.07 31.53 -78.85
CA GLY A 352 90.25 31.27 -77.66
C GLY A 352 88.74 31.29 -77.89
N ARG A 353 88.26 31.66 -79.09
CA ARG A 353 86.81 31.87 -79.36
C ARG A 353 85.95 30.64 -79.07
N GLY A 354 86.41 29.43 -79.43
CA GLY A 354 85.70 28.19 -79.13
C GLY A 354 85.63 27.89 -77.63
N PHE A 355 86.71 28.17 -76.89
CA PHE A 355 86.76 28.02 -75.43
C PHE A 355 85.89 29.05 -74.70
N ALA A 356 85.77 30.27 -75.21
CA ALA A 356 84.92 31.31 -74.64
C ALA A 356 83.44 30.89 -74.62
N VAL A 357 82.94 30.32 -75.73
CA VAL A 357 81.55 29.83 -75.83
C VAL A 357 81.29 28.71 -74.82
N VAL A 358 82.22 27.76 -74.68
CA VAL A 358 82.09 26.66 -73.70
C VAL A 358 82.13 27.20 -72.27
N ALA A 359 83.02 28.17 -71.97
CA ALA A 359 83.11 28.78 -70.66
C ALA A 359 81.81 29.52 -70.27
N ASP A 360 81.21 30.26 -71.20
CA ASP A 360 79.92 30.94 -70.96
C ASP A 360 78.77 29.94 -70.76
N GLU A 361 78.75 28.83 -71.50
CA GLU A 361 77.75 27.77 -71.33
C GLU A 361 77.87 27.07 -69.96
N VAL A 362 79.10 26.73 -69.53
CA VAL A 362 79.36 26.15 -68.21
C VAL A 362 78.99 27.13 -67.10
N ARG A 363 79.25 28.43 -67.28
CA ARG A 363 78.85 29.48 -66.33
C ARG A 363 77.34 29.58 -66.20
N SER A 364 76.63 29.58 -67.33
CA SER A 364 75.16 29.58 -67.39
C SER A 364 74.56 28.35 -66.71
N LEU A 365 75.11 27.16 -66.99
CA LEU A 365 74.70 25.91 -66.35
C LEU A 365 74.89 25.97 -64.83
N ALA A 366 76.07 26.42 -64.37
CA ALA A 366 76.37 26.55 -62.94
C ALA A 366 75.41 27.53 -62.24
N ALA A 367 75.10 28.67 -62.86
CA ALA A 367 74.12 29.63 -62.33
C ALA A 367 72.72 29.02 -62.23
N ARG A 368 72.27 28.29 -63.26
CA ARG A 368 70.98 27.56 -63.25
C ARG A 368 70.95 26.47 -62.18
N THR A 369 72.05 25.73 -61.99
CA THR A 369 72.18 24.74 -60.92
C THR A 369 72.09 25.39 -59.55
N SER A 370 72.80 26.51 -59.32
CA SER A 370 72.73 27.24 -58.04
C SER A 370 71.31 27.74 -57.75
N ALA A 371 70.62 28.32 -58.74
CA ALA A 371 69.22 28.72 -58.62
C ALA A 371 68.30 27.54 -58.26
N ALA A 372 68.41 26.41 -58.97
CA ALA A 372 67.63 25.21 -58.66
C ALA A 372 67.90 24.67 -57.25
N THR A 373 69.15 24.72 -56.77
CA THR A 373 69.46 24.30 -55.39
C THR A 373 68.80 25.18 -54.34
N ILE A 374 68.62 26.49 -54.59
CA ILE A 374 67.93 27.40 -53.67
C ILE A 374 66.45 27.00 -53.54
N GLU A 375 65.79 26.70 -54.66
CA GLU A 375 64.40 26.24 -54.66
C GLU A 375 64.25 24.91 -53.90
N ILE A 376 65.18 23.96 -54.10
CA ILE A 376 65.14 22.68 -53.38
C ILE A 376 65.34 22.89 -51.87
N VAL A 377 66.23 23.79 -51.44
CA VAL A 377 66.42 24.11 -50.01
C VAL A 377 65.11 24.60 -49.39
N GLU A 378 64.35 25.44 -50.10
CA GLU A 378 63.06 25.93 -49.61
C GLU A 378 62.04 24.79 -49.44
N VAL A 379 61.93 23.89 -50.43
CA VAL A 379 61.05 22.72 -50.38
C VAL A 379 61.43 21.78 -49.24
N VAL A 380 62.72 21.49 -49.08
CA VAL A 380 63.24 20.62 -48.01
C VAL A 380 62.95 21.21 -46.63
N ARG A 381 63.17 22.52 -46.45
CA ARG A 381 62.84 23.21 -45.20
C ARG A 381 61.34 23.10 -44.90
N LYS A 382 60.49 23.35 -45.89
CA LYS A 382 59.04 23.24 -45.74
C LYS A 382 58.60 21.82 -45.36
N ASN A 383 59.21 20.78 -45.96
CA ASN A 383 58.93 19.39 -45.60
C ASN A 383 59.36 19.05 -44.17
N HIS A 384 60.49 19.59 -43.71
CA HIS A 384 60.96 19.44 -42.33
C HIS A 384 59.97 20.09 -41.34
N ASP A 385 59.56 21.33 -41.59
CA ASP A 385 58.58 22.04 -40.75
C ASP A 385 57.22 21.31 -40.68
N LEU A 386 56.75 20.80 -41.83
CA LEU A 386 55.52 19.98 -41.90
C LEU A 386 55.66 18.68 -41.11
N SER A 387 56.83 18.03 -41.16
CA SER A 387 57.10 16.79 -40.42
C SER A 387 57.07 17.03 -38.90
N LEU A 388 57.70 18.11 -38.42
CA LEU A 388 57.65 18.50 -37.00
C LEU A 388 56.21 18.78 -36.53
N SER A 389 55.43 19.52 -37.32
CA SER A 389 54.03 19.81 -37.01
C SER A 389 53.17 18.54 -36.94
N ALA A 390 53.40 17.58 -37.85
CA ALA A 390 52.70 16.30 -37.86
C ALA A 390 53.04 15.45 -36.62
N VAL A 391 54.31 15.40 -36.19
CA VAL A 391 54.72 14.72 -34.95
C VAL A 391 54.03 15.32 -33.72
N ASN A 392 54.01 16.65 -33.60
CA ASN A 392 53.30 17.32 -32.50
C ASN A 392 51.80 17.01 -32.49
N SER A 393 51.17 16.96 -33.67
CA SER A 393 49.75 16.61 -33.81
C SER A 393 49.47 15.15 -33.41
N MET A 394 50.38 14.24 -33.73
CA MET A 394 50.29 12.83 -33.33
C MET A 394 50.47 12.64 -31.82
N GLN A 395 51.39 13.38 -31.17
CA GLN A 395 51.52 13.39 -29.72
C GLN A 395 50.26 13.89 -29.00
N SER A 396 49.65 14.97 -29.51
CA SER A 396 48.36 15.45 -29.00
C SER A 396 47.26 14.40 -29.18
N SER A 397 47.22 13.73 -30.33
CA SER A 397 46.26 12.65 -30.60
C SER A 397 46.46 11.46 -29.66
N LEU A 398 47.71 11.09 -29.34
CA LEU A 398 48.04 10.04 -28.39
C LEU A 398 47.59 10.38 -26.95
N SER A 399 47.69 11.65 -26.55
CA SER A 399 47.14 12.09 -25.27
C SER A 399 45.61 11.98 -25.23
N ARG A 400 44.93 12.29 -26.34
CA ARG A 400 43.46 12.20 -26.45
C ARG A 400 42.97 10.76 -26.48
N THR A 401 43.70 9.84 -27.12
CA THR A 401 43.36 8.41 -27.07
C THR A 401 43.52 7.87 -25.64
N GLY A 402 44.55 8.28 -24.90
CA GLY A 402 44.69 7.93 -23.48
C GLY A 402 43.49 8.36 -22.62
N LEU A 403 43.01 9.60 -22.80
CA LEU A 403 41.78 10.06 -22.14
C LEU A 403 40.55 9.23 -22.59
N GLY A 404 40.47 8.87 -23.87
CA GLY A 404 39.41 8.03 -24.41
C GLY A 404 39.34 6.65 -23.77
N VAL A 405 40.49 6.00 -23.51
CA VAL A 405 40.55 4.73 -22.76
C VAL A 405 40.02 4.90 -21.34
N SER A 406 40.43 5.98 -20.65
CA SER A 406 39.97 6.25 -19.28
C SER A 406 38.44 6.38 -19.20
N LEU A 407 37.85 7.16 -20.11
CA LEU A 407 36.40 7.36 -20.17
C LEU A 407 35.66 6.06 -20.55
N ALA A 408 36.22 5.26 -21.46
CA ALA A 408 35.64 3.97 -21.81
C ALA A 408 35.63 3.01 -20.61
N ASN A 409 36.72 2.97 -19.83
CA ASN A 409 36.78 2.15 -18.61
C ASN A 409 35.76 2.61 -17.57
N GLU A 410 35.61 3.91 -17.33
CA GLU A 410 34.59 4.46 -16.42
C GLU A 410 33.17 4.09 -16.86
N ALA A 411 32.87 4.15 -18.17
CA ALA A 411 31.61 3.66 -18.71
C ALA A 411 31.42 2.15 -18.50
N GLY A 412 32.52 1.37 -18.59
CA GLY A 412 32.52 -0.07 -18.30
C GLY A 412 32.18 -0.38 -16.84
N GLU A 413 32.73 0.39 -15.89
CA GLU A 413 32.41 0.25 -14.46
C GLU A 413 30.93 0.53 -14.18
N ALA A 414 30.38 1.63 -14.71
CA ALA A 414 28.96 1.95 -14.57
C ALA A 414 28.03 0.86 -15.14
N ILE A 415 28.43 0.23 -16.25
CA ILE A 415 27.68 -0.89 -16.83
C ILE A 415 27.72 -2.14 -15.94
N LEU A 416 28.84 -2.43 -15.30
CA LEU A 416 28.95 -3.53 -14.33
C LEU A 416 28.04 -3.30 -13.12
N GLU A 417 27.93 -2.06 -12.63
CA GLU A 417 27.00 -1.70 -11.57
C GLU A 417 25.53 -1.93 -11.98
N ILE A 418 25.15 -1.54 -13.21
CA ILE A 418 23.80 -1.80 -13.75
C ILE A 418 23.52 -3.30 -13.81
N GLN A 419 24.51 -4.10 -14.22
CA GLN A 419 24.38 -5.54 -14.29
C GLN A 419 24.17 -6.16 -12.90
N GLN A 420 24.95 -5.74 -11.91
CA GLN A 420 24.82 -6.20 -10.54
C GLN A 420 23.47 -5.79 -9.92
N GLY A 421 23.05 -4.54 -10.12
CA GLY A 421 21.75 -4.04 -9.68
C GLY A 421 20.60 -4.84 -10.27
N SER A 422 20.67 -5.19 -11.57
CA SER A 422 19.64 -5.98 -12.24
C SER A 422 19.52 -7.40 -11.64
N ARG A 423 20.64 -8.04 -11.29
CA ARG A 423 20.63 -9.34 -10.61
C ARG A 423 20.02 -9.27 -9.21
N HIS A 424 20.37 -8.24 -8.43
CA HIS A 424 19.79 -8.05 -7.10
C HIS A 424 18.26 -7.89 -7.16
N VAL A 425 17.72 -7.21 -8.17
CA VAL A 425 16.26 -7.09 -8.35
C VAL A 425 15.63 -8.45 -8.67
N VAL A 426 16.26 -9.26 -9.53
CA VAL A 426 15.77 -10.63 -9.83
C VAL A 426 15.76 -11.50 -8.58
N ASP A 427 16.80 -11.44 -7.76
CA ASP A 427 16.89 -12.19 -6.50
C ASP A 427 15.83 -11.74 -5.51
N ALA A 428 15.62 -10.42 -5.37
CA ALA A 428 14.60 -9.85 -4.49
C ALA A 428 13.18 -10.26 -4.91
N ILE A 429 12.87 -10.27 -6.21
CA ILE A 429 11.57 -10.73 -6.72
C ILE A 429 11.39 -12.23 -6.47
N SER A 430 12.45 -13.03 -6.62
CA SER A 430 12.41 -14.46 -6.35
C SER A 430 12.12 -14.76 -4.87
N GLN A 431 12.72 -14.00 -3.95
CA GLN A 431 12.42 -14.07 -2.51
C GLN A 431 11.01 -13.55 -2.17
N PHE A 432 10.55 -12.51 -2.85
CA PHE A 432 9.20 -12.00 -2.65
C PHE A 432 8.14 -13.03 -3.04
N ASN A 433 8.33 -13.69 -4.19
CA ASN A 433 7.43 -14.75 -4.66
C ASN A 433 7.42 -15.97 -3.72
N SER A 434 8.55 -16.35 -3.14
CA SER A 434 8.57 -17.44 -2.15
C SER A 434 7.84 -17.07 -0.86
N THR A 435 7.87 -15.80 -0.46
CA THR A 435 7.16 -15.32 0.72
C THR A 435 5.64 -15.23 0.49
N LEU A 436 5.21 -14.80 -0.70
CA LEU A 436 3.79 -14.78 -1.08
C LEU A 436 3.14 -16.17 -1.08
N GLN A 437 3.91 -17.24 -1.27
CA GLN A 437 3.40 -18.62 -1.26
C GLN A 437 3.31 -19.24 0.15
N ILE A 438 3.85 -18.60 1.21
CA ILE A 438 4.02 -19.22 2.54
C ILE A 438 3.22 -18.52 3.68
N SER A 439 2.52 -17.42 3.43
CA SER A 439 1.71 -16.71 4.46
C SER A 439 0.20 -16.90 4.27
#